data_AF-A0A238UCG1-F1
#
_entry.id   AF-A0A238UCG1-F1
#
_cell.length_a   1.000
_cell.length_b   1.000
_cell.length_c   1.000
_cell.angle_alpha   90.00
_cell.angle_beta   90.00
_cell.angle_gamma   90.00
#
_symmetry.space_group_name_H-M   'P 1'
#
loop_
_entity.id
_entity.type
_entity.pdbx_description
1 polymer ?
#
loop_
_entity_poly.entity_id
_entity_poly.type
_entity_poly.pdbx_seq_one_letter_code
_entity_poly.pdbx_strand_id
1 'polypeptide(L)'
;MFHKLDINSIISTFFISIIILFFITGVMYTMNQKKKTMHLLSEEPLINSFANVEIKNIESIKRSFWIGNVKLFKNYILIQSKFNYDVIQLNTNLENNLKFKILYQSSSLENKTIKIIGTKNRLFEKSSIQLKIKFDSESDSKMVYSFLNQG
;
A
#
# COMPACT_ATOMS: atom_id res chain seq x y z
N MET A 1 51.54 20.94 -18.70
CA MET A 1 50.58 21.91 -18.12
C MET A 1 49.53 21.09 -17.37
N PHE A 2 49.64 20.98 -16.05
CA PHE A 2 48.71 20.17 -15.26
C PHE A 2 47.35 20.86 -15.24
N HIS A 3 46.32 20.17 -15.74
CA HIS A 3 44.93 20.61 -15.60
C HIS A 3 44.64 20.79 -14.10
N LYS A 4 44.33 22.01 -13.67
CA LYS A 4 43.71 22.25 -12.36
C LYS A 4 42.38 21.49 -12.37
N LEU A 5 42.34 20.36 -11.68
CA LEU A 5 41.10 19.67 -11.35
C LEU A 5 40.24 20.65 -10.57
N ASP A 6 39.06 20.97 -11.12
CA ASP A 6 38.10 21.82 -10.45
C ASP A 6 37.52 21.06 -9.26
N ILE A 7 37.97 21.43 -8.06
CA ILE A 7 37.57 20.82 -6.79
C ILE A 7 36.04 20.85 -6.65
N ASN A 8 35.37 21.87 -7.20
CA ASN A 8 33.90 21.97 -7.17
C ASN A 8 33.23 20.88 -8.03
N SER A 9 33.84 20.51 -9.15
CA SER A 9 33.35 19.42 -10.02
C SER A 9 33.50 18.05 -9.34
N ILE A 10 34.62 17.82 -8.65
CA ILE A 10 34.83 16.58 -7.88
C ILE A 10 33.81 16.46 -6.75
N ILE A 11 33.64 17.53 -5.96
CA ILE A 11 32.69 17.57 -4.85
C ILE A 11 31.26 17.37 -5.36
N SER A 12 30.87 18.03 -6.45
CA SER A 12 29.55 17.87 -7.07
C SER A 12 29.30 16.42 -7.51
N THR A 13 30.27 15.81 -8.20
CA THR A 13 30.16 14.42 -8.68
C THR A 13 30.05 13.43 -7.52
N PHE A 14 30.79 13.67 -6.42
CA PHE A 14 30.71 12.86 -5.21
C PHE A 14 29.32 12.92 -4.55
N PHE A 15 28.76 14.12 -4.37
CA PHE A 15 27.41 14.26 -3.80
C PHE A 15 26.33 13.66 -4.71
N ILE A 16 26.43 13.84 -6.02
CA ILE A 16 25.51 13.21 -6.99
C ILE A 16 25.58 11.68 -6.87
N SER A 17 26.79 11.12 -6.76
CA SER A 17 26.99 9.67 -6.59
C SER A 17 26.34 9.15 -5.31
N ILE A 18 26.46 9.89 -4.20
CA ILE A 18 25.81 9.56 -2.93
C ILE A 18 24.28 9.58 -3.06
N ILE A 19 23.71 10.60 -3.71
CA ILE A 19 22.27 10.71 -3.93
C ILE A 19 21.76 9.52 -4.75
N ILE A 20 22.47 9.14 -5.81
CA ILE A 20 22.14 7.98 -6.64
C ILE A 20 22.18 6.69 -5.81
N LEU A 21 23.20 6.51 -4.98
CA LEU A 21 23.32 5.33 -4.11
C LEU A 21 22.14 5.22 -3.14
N PHE A 22 21.74 6.32 -2.51
CA PHE A 22 20.57 6.36 -1.63
C PHE A 22 19.28 6.05 -2.40
N PHE A 23 19.14 6.58 -3.62
CA PHE A 23 17.98 6.31 -4.46
C PHE A 23 17.87 4.82 -4.83
N ILE A 24 18.95 4.21 -5.32
CA ILE A 24 19.01 2.78 -5.67
C ILE A 24 18.69 1.92 -4.44
N THR A 25 19.30 2.24 -3.30
CA THR A 25 19.07 1.52 -2.04
C THR A 25 17.61 1.62 -1.61
N GLY A 26 16.99 2.80 -1.72
CA GLY A 26 15.57 3.01 -1.43
C GLY A 26 14.63 2.22 -2.33
N VAL A 27 14.91 2.18 -3.64
CA VAL A 27 14.15 1.38 -4.62
C VAL A 27 14.28 -0.11 -4.30
N MET A 28 15.50 -0.61 -4.11
CA MET A 28 15.75 -2.01 -3.75
C MET A 28 15.04 -2.40 -2.45
N TYR A 29 15.10 -1.55 -1.42
CA TYR A 29 14.40 -1.79 -0.16
C TYR A 29 12.90 -1.94 -0.38
N THR A 30 12.29 -1.02 -1.13
CA THR A 30 10.85 -1.04 -1.43
C THR A 30 10.45 -2.29 -2.21
N MET A 31 11.24 -2.68 -3.22
CA MET A 31 11.00 -3.91 -3.99
C MET A 31 11.09 -5.17 -3.13
N ASN A 32 12.08 -5.24 -2.23
CA ASN A 32 12.25 -6.37 -1.33
C ASN A 32 11.06 -6.50 -0.36
N GLN A 33 10.59 -5.38 0.19
CA GLN A 33 9.41 -5.39 1.06
C GLN A 33 8.15 -5.82 0.31
N LYS A 34 7.94 -5.34 -0.92
CA LYS A 34 6.83 -5.79 -1.76
C LYS A 34 6.88 -7.30 -2.00
N LYS A 35 8.06 -7.85 -2.30
CA LYS A 35 8.23 -9.30 -2.50
C LYS A 35 7.88 -10.08 -1.22
N LYS A 36 8.37 -9.64 -0.06
CA LYS A 36 8.04 -10.26 1.24
C LYS A 36 6.55 -10.23 1.54
N THR A 37 5.90 -9.08 1.31
CA THR A 37 4.44 -8.96 1.49
C THR A 37 3.68 -9.93 0.60
N MET A 38 4.03 -10.01 -0.68
CA MET A 38 3.35 -10.92 -1.61
C MET A 38 3.61 -12.39 -1.27
N HIS A 39 4.81 -12.72 -0.80
CA HIS A 39 5.12 -14.07 -0.31
C HIS A 39 4.24 -14.44 0.89
N LEU A 40 4.16 -13.57 1.89
CA LEU A 40 3.30 -13.81 3.07
C LEU A 40 1.82 -13.95 2.67
N LEU A 41 1.33 -13.06 1.80
CA LEU A 41 -0.05 -13.16 1.30
C LEU A 41 -0.31 -14.42 0.47
N SER A 42 0.72 -15.04 -0.13
CA SER A 42 0.57 -16.30 -0.86
C SER A 42 0.42 -17.52 0.05
N GLU A 43 0.89 -17.42 1.30
CA GLU A 43 0.74 -18.44 2.33
C GLU A 43 -0.60 -18.32 3.09
N GLU A 44 -1.27 -17.18 2.96
CA GLU A 44 -2.55 -16.91 3.61
C GLU A 44 -3.73 -17.51 2.82
N PRO A 45 -4.71 -18.13 3.50
CA PRO A 45 -5.90 -18.67 2.83
C PRO A 45 -6.71 -17.57 2.15
N LEU A 46 -6.91 -17.69 0.83
CA LEU A 46 -7.78 -16.82 0.05
C LEU A 46 -9.25 -17.20 0.30
N ILE A 47 -10.03 -16.25 0.82
CA ILE A 47 -11.46 -16.40 1.09
C ILE A 47 -12.27 -16.01 -0.14
N ASN A 48 -11.98 -14.84 -0.71
CA ASN A 48 -12.68 -14.38 -1.91
C ASN A 48 -11.85 -13.36 -2.71
N SER A 49 -12.22 -13.14 -3.97
CA SER A 49 -11.57 -12.18 -4.87
C SER A 49 -12.60 -11.46 -5.73
N PHE A 50 -12.44 -10.15 -5.85
CA PHE A 50 -13.28 -9.26 -6.64
C PHE A 50 -12.40 -8.55 -7.65
N ALA A 51 -12.85 -8.51 -8.90
CA ALA A 51 -12.16 -7.84 -9.99
C ALA A 51 -12.91 -6.57 -10.41
N ASN A 52 -12.21 -5.67 -11.09
CA ASN A 52 -12.76 -4.45 -11.68
C ASN A 52 -13.47 -3.52 -10.69
N VAL A 53 -13.02 -3.48 -9.44
CA VAL A 53 -13.56 -2.56 -8.44
C VAL A 53 -13.02 -1.15 -8.64
N GLU A 54 -13.88 -0.18 -8.38
CA GLU A 54 -13.56 1.23 -8.45
C GLU A 54 -12.93 1.66 -7.11
N ILE A 55 -11.63 1.98 -7.11
CA ILE A 55 -10.87 2.32 -5.89
C ILE A 55 -10.47 3.78 -5.93
N LYS A 56 -10.77 4.47 -4.83
CA LYS A 56 -10.37 5.85 -4.61
C LYS A 56 -9.61 5.97 -3.29
N ASN A 57 -8.35 6.33 -3.39
CA ASN A 57 -7.54 6.66 -2.23
C ASN A 57 -7.57 8.18 -2.00
N ILE A 58 -8.08 8.54 -0.84
CA ILE A 58 -8.24 9.90 -0.35
C ILE A 58 -7.25 10.04 0.79
N GLU A 59 -6.00 10.34 0.45
CA GLU A 59 -5.05 10.87 1.43
C GLU A 59 -5.26 12.38 1.53
N SER A 60 -4.89 12.97 2.67
CA SER A 60 -5.16 14.38 3.03
C SER A 60 -4.73 15.42 1.99
N ILE A 61 -3.85 15.04 1.06
CA ILE A 61 -3.24 15.95 0.07
C ILE A 61 -3.54 15.51 -1.38
N LYS A 62 -3.90 14.24 -1.63
CA LYS A 62 -4.08 13.70 -3.00
C LYS A 62 -5.26 12.73 -3.06
N ARG A 63 -6.15 12.97 -4.03
CA ARG A 63 -7.19 12.02 -4.44
C ARG A 63 -6.69 11.28 -5.66
N SER A 64 -6.43 9.99 -5.51
CA SER A 64 -6.10 9.11 -6.63
C SER A 64 -7.23 8.12 -6.86
N PHE A 65 -7.47 7.82 -8.12
CA PHE A 65 -8.55 6.96 -8.59
C PHE A 65 -7.97 5.90 -9.51
N TRP A 66 -8.39 4.65 -9.34
CA TRP A 66 -8.03 3.58 -10.25
C TRP A 66 -9.02 2.42 -10.19
N ILE A 67 -9.03 1.62 -11.27
CA ILE A 67 -9.70 0.33 -11.31
C ILE A 67 -8.71 -0.74 -10.85
N GLY A 68 -9.16 -1.65 -9.98
CA GLY A 68 -8.31 -2.69 -9.44
C GLY A 68 -9.08 -3.90 -8.96
N ASN A 69 -8.43 -4.68 -8.10
CA ASN A 69 -8.95 -5.92 -7.54
C ASN A 69 -8.89 -5.86 -6.02
N VAL A 70 -9.85 -6.50 -5.36
CA VAL A 70 -9.83 -6.75 -3.91
C VAL A 70 -9.71 -8.25 -3.69
N LYS A 71 -8.76 -8.68 -2.86
CA LYS A 71 -8.64 -10.06 -2.40
C LYS A 71 -8.78 -10.10 -0.89
N LEU A 72 -9.67 -10.96 -0.42
CA LEU A 72 -9.88 -11.23 1.00
C LEU A 72 -9.09 -12.47 1.38
N PHE A 73 -8.13 -12.29 2.26
CA PHE A 73 -7.41 -13.36 2.94
C PHE A 73 -7.87 -13.43 4.38
N LYS A 74 -7.70 -14.57 5.04
CA LYS A 74 -8.11 -14.77 6.44
C LYS A 74 -7.76 -13.60 7.36
N ASN A 75 -6.54 -13.07 7.25
CA ASN A 75 -6.04 -12.00 8.12
C ASN A 75 -5.87 -10.64 7.42
N TYR A 76 -6.08 -10.58 6.11
CA TYR A 76 -5.70 -9.43 5.29
C TYR A 76 -6.71 -9.12 4.21
N ILE A 77 -6.74 -7.85 3.81
CA ILE A 77 -7.37 -7.43 2.55
C ILE A 77 -6.29 -6.83 1.67
N LEU A 78 -6.11 -7.40 0.49
CA LEU A 78 -5.23 -6.86 -0.54
C LEU A 78 -6.07 -6.10 -1.56
N ILE A 79 -5.77 -4.82 -1.70
CA ILE A 79 -6.34 -3.95 -2.72
C ILE A 79 -5.22 -3.67 -3.71
N GLN A 80 -5.39 -3.97 -5.00
CA GLN A 80 -4.29 -3.84 -5.94
C GLN A 80 -4.71 -3.49 -7.36
N SER A 81 -3.81 -2.82 -8.08
CA SER A 81 -3.83 -2.60 -9.51
C SER A 81 -2.46 -2.97 -10.10
N LYS A 82 -2.26 -2.70 -11.38
CA LYS A 82 -0.94 -2.89 -12.03
C LYS A 82 0.16 -2.07 -11.36
N PHE A 83 -0.17 -0.90 -10.81
CA PHE A 83 0.80 0.07 -10.32
C PHE A 83 0.73 0.29 -8.80
N ASN A 84 -0.44 0.11 -8.20
CA ASN A 84 -0.67 0.39 -6.79
C ASN A 84 -1.07 -0.89 -6.06
N TYR A 85 -0.67 -1.00 -4.80
CA TYR A 85 -1.25 -2.00 -3.91
C TYR A 85 -1.27 -1.46 -2.49
N ASP A 86 -2.31 -1.84 -1.76
CA ASP A 86 -2.53 -1.53 -0.36
C ASP A 86 -2.92 -2.83 0.35
N VAL A 87 -2.32 -3.08 1.51
CA VAL A 87 -2.63 -4.25 2.34
C VAL A 87 -3.20 -3.76 3.65
N ILE A 88 -4.42 -4.14 3.95
CA ILE A 88 -5.10 -3.87 5.21
C ILE A 88 -4.94 -5.09 6.09
N GLN A 89 -4.40 -4.91 7.29
CA GLN A 89 -4.36 -5.95 8.31
C GLN A 89 -5.60 -5.83 9.18
N LEU A 90 -6.32 -6.94 9.34
CA LEU A 90 -7.55 -7.00 10.13
C LEU A 90 -7.24 -7.26 11.60
N ASN A 91 -6.42 -8.29 11.88
CA ASN A 91 -6.06 -8.66 13.24
C ASN A 91 -4.80 -7.91 13.70
N THR A 92 -4.93 -7.02 14.68
CA THR A 92 -3.82 -6.21 15.22
C THR A 92 -2.79 -7.02 16.04
N ASN A 93 -3.16 -8.20 16.54
CA ASN A 93 -2.30 -9.07 17.35
C ASN A 93 -1.33 -9.91 16.52
N LEU A 94 -1.47 -9.89 15.19
CA LEU A 94 -0.49 -10.49 14.31
C LEU A 94 0.79 -9.63 14.29
N GLU A 95 1.79 -10.07 15.05
CA GLU A 95 3.16 -9.56 15.01
C GLU A 95 3.83 -9.96 13.69
N ASN A 96 3.44 -9.31 12.60
CA ASN A 96 4.15 -9.46 11.33
C ASN A 96 4.78 -8.15 10.88
N ASN A 97 6.03 -8.30 10.44
CA ASN A 97 6.94 -7.28 9.95
C ASN A 97 6.56 -6.69 8.59
N LEU A 98 5.29 -6.79 8.18
CA LEU A 98 4.80 -6.17 6.95
C LEU A 98 4.94 -4.64 7.06
N LYS A 99 5.97 -4.11 6.39
CA LYS A 99 6.12 -2.67 6.17
C LYS A 99 5.07 -2.23 5.15
N PHE A 100 4.60 -0.98 5.26
CA PHE A 100 3.62 -0.37 4.36
C PHE A 100 2.19 -0.92 4.43
N LYS A 101 1.83 -1.60 5.53
CA LYS A 101 0.45 -1.99 5.82
C LYS A 101 -0.41 -0.82 6.29
N ILE A 102 -1.70 -0.94 6.03
CA ILE A 102 -2.77 -0.12 6.59
C ILE A 102 -3.28 -0.85 7.83
N LEU A 103 -3.18 -0.18 8.98
CA LEU A 103 -3.83 -0.59 10.20
C LEU A 103 -5.30 -0.16 10.11
N TYR A 104 -6.20 -1.14 10.08
CA TYR A 104 -7.64 -0.90 10.06
C TYR A 104 -8.09 -0.17 11.33
N GLN A 105 -9.03 0.77 11.18
CA GLN A 105 -9.63 1.50 12.31
C GLN A 105 -11.15 1.44 12.26
N SER A 106 -11.74 1.74 11.12
CA SER A 106 -13.19 1.68 10.93
C SER A 106 -13.57 1.57 9.45
N SER A 107 -14.80 1.16 9.20
CA SER A 107 -15.39 1.17 7.87
C SER A 107 -16.84 1.65 7.91
N SER A 108 -17.34 2.10 6.77
CA SER A 108 -18.76 2.38 6.55
C SER A 108 -19.19 1.91 5.17
N LEU A 109 -20.44 1.48 5.04
CA LEU A 109 -21.03 1.03 3.77
C LEU A 109 -22.15 1.97 3.33
N GLU A 110 -22.07 2.48 2.11
CA GLU A 110 -23.09 3.34 1.49
C GLU A 110 -23.17 3.02 0.00
N ASN A 111 -24.35 2.68 -0.51
CA ASN A 111 -24.62 2.48 -1.95
C ASN A 111 -23.51 1.72 -2.70
N LYS A 112 -23.27 0.46 -2.32
CA LYS A 112 -22.23 -0.43 -2.87
C LYS A 112 -20.78 0.04 -2.67
N THR A 113 -20.58 1.12 -1.93
CA THR A 113 -19.28 1.72 -1.67
C THR A 113 -18.88 1.50 -0.23
N ILE A 114 -17.75 0.84 -0.02
CA ILE A 114 -17.13 0.70 1.28
C ILE A 114 -16.11 1.81 1.43
N LYS A 115 -16.27 2.61 2.49
CA LYS A 115 -15.23 3.53 2.94
C LYS A 115 -14.47 2.86 4.08
N ILE A 116 -13.16 2.79 3.96
CA ILE A 116 -12.23 2.23 4.95
C ILE A 116 -11.36 3.36 5.45
N ILE A 117 -11.25 3.50 6.77
CA ILE A 117 -10.37 4.44 7.45
C ILE A 117 -9.30 3.63 8.18
N GLY A 118 -8.05 4.06 8.04
CA GLY A 118 -6.94 3.42 8.73
C GLY A 118 -5.71 4.30 8.80
N THR A 119 -4.64 3.75 9.36
CA THR A 119 -3.32 4.39 9.40
C THR A 119 -2.33 3.60 8.55
N LYS A 120 -1.73 4.25 7.56
CA LYS A 120 -0.69 3.66 6.72
C LYS A 120 0.68 3.92 7.35
N ASN A 121 1.42 2.86 7.66
CA ASN A 121 2.78 2.96 8.20
C ASN A 121 3.79 3.08 7.04
N ARG A 122 4.37 4.26 6.82
CA ARG A 122 5.41 4.49 5.82
C ARG A 122 6.80 4.28 6.43
N LEU A 123 7.84 4.41 5.59
CA LEU A 123 9.24 4.31 5.99
C LEU A 123 9.60 5.30 7.10
N PHE A 124 9.09 6.52 7.03
CA PHE A 124 9.50 7.63 7.91
C PHE A 124 8.33 8.32 8.61
N GLU A 125 7.08 7.92 8.33
CA GLU A 125 5.90 8.62 8.84
C GLU A 125 4.70 7.66 8.95
N LYS A 126 3.71 8.03 9.76
CA LYS A 126 2.38 7.43 9.75
C LYS A 126 1.40 8.44 9.19
N SER A 127 0.58 8.03 8.24
CA SER A 127 -0.44 8.89 7.65
C SER A 127 -1.82 8.27 7.76
N SER A 128 -2.82 9.07 8.12
CA SER A 128 -4.22 8.66 7.98
C SER A 128 -4.55 8.44 6.50
N ILE A 129 -5.25 7.36 6.21
CA ILE A 129 -5.67 6.99 4.86
C ILE A 129 -7.16 6.69 4.86
N GLN A 130 -7.84 7.19 3.82
CA GLN A 130 -9.23 6.84 3.55
C GLN A 130 -9.32 6.21 2.17
N LEU A 131 -9.69 4.93 2.13
CA LEU A 131 -9.99 4.22 0.89
C LEU A 131 -11.50 4.19 0.67
N LYS A 132 -11.95 4.44 -0.55
CA LYS A 132 -13.31 4.13 -0.99
C LYS A 132 -13.24 3.07 -2.07
N ILE A 133 -13.99 1.99 -1.91
CA ILE A 133 -14.05 0.88 -2.84
C ILE A 133 -15.50 0.70 -3.24
N LYS A 134 -15.81 0.92 -4.51
CA LYS A 134 -17.15 0.72 -5.06
C LYS A 134 -17.18 -0.56 -5.88
N PHE A 135 -18.15 -1.39 -5.53
CA PHE A 135 -18.39 -2.69 -6.15
C PHE A 135 -19.56 -2.59 -7.12
N ASP A 136 -19.59 -3.49 -8.10
CA ASP A 136 -20.69 -3.58 -9.07
C ASP A 136 -21.97 -4.11 -8.41
N SER A 137 -21.80 -5.06 -7.48
CA SER A 137 -22.87 -5.73 -6.75
C SER A 137 -22.97 -5.23 -5.31
N GLU A 138 -24.21 -5.05 -4.84
CA GLU A 138 -24.46 -4.72 -3.44
C GLU A 138 -24.11 -5.90 -2.53
N SER A 139 -24.35 -7.14 -2.98
CA SER A 139 -23.99 -8.34 -2.23
C SER A 139 -22.48 -8.44 -1.97
N ASP A 140 -21.66 -8.15 -2.99
CA ASP A 140 -20.19 -8.12 -2.86
C ASP A 140 -19.75 -7.08 -1.82
N SER A 141 -20.31 -5.86 -1.92
CA SER A 141 -19.99 -4.80 -0.96
C SER A 141 -20.40 -5.16 0.47
N LYS A 142 -21.54 -5.85 0.67
CA LYS A 142 -21.99 -6.32 1.98
C LYS A 142 -21.08 -7.42 2.53
N MET A 143 -20.63 -8.33 1.68
CA MET A 143 -19.71 -9.41 2.06
C MET A 143 -18.35 -8.85 2.51
N VAL A 144 -17.77 -7.92 1.75
CA VAL A 144 -16.48 -7.32 2.13
C VAL A 144 -16.64 -6.47 3.40
N TYR A 145 -17.77 -5.75 3.55
CA TYR A 145 -18.05 -4.96 4.74
C TYR A 145 -18.24 -5.82 5.99
N SER A 146 -18.96 -6.95 5.89
CA SER A 146 -19.10 -7.87 7.02
C SER A 146 -17.74 -8.47 7.39
N PHE A 147 -16.93 -8.83 6.39
CA PHE A 147 -15.59 -9.37 6.61
C PHE A 147 -14.66 -8.39 7.36
N LEU A 148 -14.70 -7.10 7.00
CA LEU A 148 -13.95 -6.04 7.68
C LEU A 148 -14.30 -5.88 9.17
N ASN A 149 -15.53 -6.22 9.55
CA ASN A 149 -16.05 -6.02 10.92
C ASN A 149 -16.10 -7.31 11.74
N GLN A 150 -15.61 -8.43 11.20
CA GLN A 150 -15.52 -9.72 11.89
C GLN A 150 -14.13 -10.01 12.48
N GLY A 151 -13.09 -9.32 12.02
CA GLY A 151 -11.71 -9.45 12.49
C GLY A 151 -11.33 -8.39 13.51
#